data_AF-A0A7S1TAB8-F1
#
_entry.id   AF-A0A7S1TAB8-F1
#
_cell.length_a   1.000
_cell.length_b   1.000
_cell.length_c   1.000
_cell.angle_alpha   90.00
_cell.angle_beta   90.00
_cell.angle_gamma   90.00
#
_symmetry.space_group_name_H-M   'P 1'
#
loop_
_entity.id
_entity.type
_entity.pdbx_description
1 polymer ?
#
loop_
_entity_poly.entity_id
_entity_poly.type
_entity_poly.pdbx_seq_one_letter_code
_entity_poly.pdbx_strand_id
1 'polypeptide(L)'
;MEPMEDQCFAFMSHSARDLERRSATEQRSVQLGVRRVFSLALKASLSFTLLLSFLGPSYSYVFLRFVYGREWADHSSASILLSAYFVYLVAMSVNGICEATFNGTLGGPEFQRYGKFTLLLSLVYLSLSAFLSRWLGPVGLIVANALNMIIRVSYCLRQLSRSGFVDLTNFSQIRPKKWSLATLIMGSLMSSVSGHKLAVALTSSYTSLKTQLCWGVIHLLVGGCSVIIYAICIWVTDSKFVEDVRRIVSPRTRSSSGS
;
A
#
# COMPACT_ATOMS: atom_id res chain seq x y z
N MET A 1 5.14 -6.31 2.92
CA MET A 1 4.09 -6.59 1.90
C MET A 1 4.22 -8.01 1.37
N GLU A 2 5.45 -8.49 1.20
CA GLU A 2 5.81 -9.87 0.81
C GLU A 2 4.90 -10.99 1.39
N PRO A 3 4.55 -11.04 2.69
CA PRO A 3 3.71 -12.13 3.20
C PRO A 3 2.29 -12.15 2.61
N MET A 4 1.75 -10.98 2.27
CA MET A 4 0.41 -10.85 1.69
C MET A 4 0.43 -11.14 0.18
N GLU A 5 1.52 -10.79 -0.49
CA GLU A 5 1.74 -11.11 -1.90
C GLU A 5 1.86 -12.62 -2.09
N ASP A 6 2.62 -13.32 -1.24
CA ASP A 6 2.78 -14.77 -1.27
C ASP A 6 1.46 -15.50 -1.02
N GLN A 7 0.68 -15.04 -0.04
CA GLN A 7 -0.65 -15.60 0.25
C GLN A 7 -1.61 -15.37 -0.93
N CYS A 8 -1.58 -14.18 -1.53
CA CYS A 8 -2.37 -13.87 -2.71
C CYS A 8 -1.97 -14.78 -3.87
N PHE A 9 -0.68 -14.87 -4.18
CA PHE A 9 -0.15 -15.73 -5.24
C PHE A 9 -0.53 -17.20 -5.03
N ALA A 10 -0.35 -17.72 -3.82
CA ALA A 10 -0.70 -19.10 -3.48
C ALA A 10 -2.19 -19.38 -3.70
N PHE A 11 -3.08 -18.52 -3.21
CA PHE A 11 -4.53 -18.66 -3.41
C PHE A 11 -4.92 -18.62 -4.90
N MET A 12 -4.31 -17.70 -5.65
CA MET A 12 -4.60 -17.50 -7.07
C MET A 12 -4.11 -18.66 -7.93
N SER A 13 -2.91 -19.18 -7.64
CA SER A 13 -2.36 -20.36 -8.31
C SER A 13 -3.19 -21.63 -8.08
N HIS A 14 -3.71 -21.82 -6.87
CA HIS A 14 -4.65 -22.90 -6.59
C HIS A 14 -5.95 -22.72 -7.37
N SER A 15 -6.52 -21.52 -7.37
CA SER A 15 -7.76 -21.20 -8.08
C SER A 15 -7.66 -21.38 -9.59
N ALA A 16 -6.51 -21.02 -10.18
CA ALA A 16 -6.24 -21.17 -11.60
C ALA A 16 -6.20 -22.65 -12.04
N ARG A 17 -5.50 -23.49 -11.26
CA ARG A 17 -5.44 -24.95 -11.47
C ARG A 17 -6.80 -25.62 -11.35
N ASP A 18 -7.61 -25.16 -10.40
CA ASP A 18 -8.99 -25.63 -10.25
C ASP A 18 -9.86 -25.24 -11.44
N LEU A 19 -9.59 -24.10 -12.09
CA LEU A 19 -10.34 -23.63 -13.26
C LEU A 19 -10.20 -24.57 -14.46
N GLU A 20 -8.99 -25.05 -14.71
CA GLU A 20 -8.66 -25.93 -15.86
C GLU A 20 -9.41 -27.27 -15.80
N ARG A 21 -9.86 -27.70 -14.61
CA ARG A 21 -10.45 -29.02 -14.36
C ARG A 21 -11.98 -29.02 -14.31
N ARG A 22 -12.61 -27.85 -14.36
CA ARG A 22 -14.02 -27.66 -13.98
C ARG A 22 -14.90 -27.23 -15.15
N SER A 23 -16.21 -27.51 -15.02
CA SER A 23 -17.25 -27.14 -15.99
C SER A 23 -17.45 -25.61 -16.07
N ALA A 24 -18.05 -25.10 -17.15
CA ALA A 24 -18.21 -23.65 -17.37
C ALA A 24 -18.91 -22.90 -16.20
N THR A 25 -19.91 -23.53 -15.57
CA THR A 25 -20.62 -22.97 -14.40
C THR A 25 -19.69 -22.82 -13.20
N GLU A 26 -18.85 -23.83 -12.97
CA GLU A 26 -17.89 -23.85 -11.88
C GLU A 26 -16.72 -22.90 -12.13
N GLN A 27 -16.25 -22.76 -13.38
CA GLN A 27 -15.23 -21.77 -13.76
C GLN A 27 -15.68 -20.35 -13.41
N ARG A 28 -16.96 -20.01 -13.69
CA ARG A 28 -17.54 -18.72 -13.30
C ARG A 28 -17.51 -18.52 -11.79
N SER A 29 -17.80 -19.56 -11.00
CA SER A 29 -17.77 -19.47 -9.53
C SER A 29 -16.36 -19.21 -8.97
N VAL A 30 -15.35 -19.85 -9.55
CA VAL A 30 -13.95 -19.67 -9.14
C VAL A 30 -13.42 -18.30 -9.58
N GLN A 31 -13.77 -17.84 -10.79
CA GLN A 31 -13.46 -16.47 -11.24
C GLN A 31 -14.07 -15.41 -10.32
N LEU A 32 -15.30 -15.59 -9.85
CA LEU A 32 -15.93 -14.70 -8.86
C LEU A 32 -15.20 -14.74 -7.50
N GLY A 33 -14.69 -15.91 -7.09
CA GLY A 33 -13.84 -16.06 -5.92
C GLY A 33 -12.54 -15.27 -6.03
N VAL A 34 -11.83 -15.41 -7.15
CA VAL A 34 -10.61 -14.64 -7.49
C VAL A 34 -10.89 -13.14 -7.45
N ARG A 35 -11.96 -12.67 -8.12
CA ARG A 35 -12.37 -11.25 -8.12
C ARG A 35 -12.58 -10.71 -6.71
N ARG A 36 -13.21 -11.50 -5.84
CA ARG A 36 -13.48 -11.13 -4.44
C ARG A 36 -12.18 -11.01 -3.66
N VAL A 37 -11.32 -12.03 -3.72
CA VAL A 37 -10.04 -12.02 -2.99
C VAL A 37 -9.13 -10.90 -3.46
N PHE A 38 -9.04 -10.67 -4.78
CA PHE A 38 -8.32 -9.52 -5.35
C PHE A 38 -8.83 -8.19 -4.79
N SER A 39 -10.15 -7.99 -4.81
CA SER A 39 -10.76 -6.73 -4.33
C SER A 39 -10.53 -6.52 -2.83
N LEU A 40 -10.64 -7.58 -2.02
CA LEU A 40 -10.38 -7.52 -0.58
C LEU A 40 -8.91 -7.24 -0.28
N ALA A 41 -7.99 -7.96 -0.91
CA ALA A 41 -6.55 -7.78 -0.73
C ALA A 41 -6.11 -6.37 -1.16
N LEU A 42 -6.58 -5.90 -2.32
CA LEU A 42 -6.27 -4.55 -2.82
C LEU A 42 -6.83 -3.46 -1.89
N LYS A 43 -8.08 -3.61 -1.43
CA LYS A 43 -8.71 -2.66 -0.51
C LYS A 43 -8.02 -2.63 0.85
N ALA A 44 -7.63 -3.78 1.40
CA ALA A 44 -6.87 -3.87 2.64
C ALA A 44 -5.50 -3.20 2.50
N SER A 45 -4.77 -3.54 1.43
CA SER A 45 -3.48 -2.97 1.09
C SER A 45 -3.55 -1.45 0.97
N LEU A 46 -4.50 -0.93 0.19
CA LEU A 46 -4.72 0.50 0.01
C LEU A 46 -5.11 1.19 1.30
N SER A 47 -5.98 0.60 2.11
CA SER A 47 -6.40 1.20 3.38
C SER A 47 -5.22 1.39 4.33
N PHE A 48 -4.31 0.41 4.35
CA PHE A 48 -3.08 0.47 5.14
C PHE A 48 -2.04 1.45 4.56
N THR A 49 -1.77 1.39 3.25
CA THR A 49 -0.75 2.27 2.66
C THR A 49 -1.20 3.72 2.54
N LEU A 50 -2.50 4.00 2.41
CA LEU A 50 -3.03 5.35 2.52
C LEU A 50 -2.86 5.94 3.92
N LEU A 51 -3.03 5.13 4.98
CA LEU A 51 -2.73 5.57 6.34
C LEU A 51 -1.27 6.02 6.45
N LEU A 52 -0.35 5.19 5.95
CA LEU A 52 1.07 5.50 5.95
C LEU A 52 1.42 6.70 5.07
N SER A 53 0.81 6.84 3.89
CA SER A 53 1.13 7.94 2.97
C SER A 53 0.65 9.29 3.48
N PHE A 54 -0.47 9.33 4.21
CA PHE A 54 -1.03 10.57 4.75
C PHE A 54 -0.37 10.98 6.07
N LEU A 55 -0.08 10.04 6.96
CA LEU A 55 0.52 10.34 8.25
C LEU A 55 2.06 10.35 8.18
N GLY A 56 2.65 9.34 7.55
CA GLY A 56 4.09 9.08 7.52
C GLY A 56 4.98 10.29 7.25
N PRO A 57 4.71 11.12 6.22
CA PRO A 57 5.52 12.31 5.92
C PRO A 57 5.69 13.28 7.09
N SER A 58 4.68 13.41 7.97
CA SER A 58 4.75 14.27 9.16
C SER A 58 5.70 13.73 10.24
N TYR A 59 5.94 12.41 10.26
CA TYR A 59 6.78 11.73 11.26
C TYR A 59 8.19 11.44 10.74
N SER A 60 8.44 11.47 9.43
CA SER A 60 9.71 11.12 8.80
C SER A 60 10.92 11.81 9.45
N TYR A 61 10.82 13.12 9.65
CA TYR A 61 11.90 13.93 10.22
C TYR A 61 12.22 13.54 11.67
N VAL A 62 11.18 13.45 12.50
CA VAL A 62 11.30 13.13 13.94
C VAL A 62 11.83 11.70 14.11
N PHE A 63 11.33 10.77 13.30
CA PHE A 63 11.77 9.39 13.27
C PHE A 63 13.26 9.28 12.91
N LEU A 64 13.71 9.92 11.83
CA LEU A 64 15.12 9.89 11.44
C LEU A 64 16.02 10.55 12.47
N ARG A 65 15.58 11.67 13.06
CA ARG A 65 16.34 12.36 14.09
C ARG A 65 16.52 11.50 15.35
N PHE A 66 15.55 10.66 15.68
CA PHE A 66 15.62 9.73 16.79
C PHE A 66 16.50 8.51 16.48
N VAL A 67 16.35 7.92 15.29
CA VAL A 67 17.03 6.65 14.93
C VAL A 67 18.47 6.87 14.45
N TYR A 68 18.70 7.90 13.62
CA TYR A 68 19.98 8.15 12.96
C TYR A 68 20.69 9.42 13.43
N GLY A 69 20.06 10.19 14.32
CA GLY A 69 20.63 11.41 14.88
C GLY A 69 20.48 12.63 13.98
N ARG A 70 21.07 13.74 14.44
CA ARG A 70 20.91 15.07 13.82
C ARG A 70 21.54 15.17 12.43
N GLU A 71 22.72 14.59 12.23
CA GLU A 71 23.44 14.70 10.96
C GLU A 71 22.61 14.20 9.77
N TRP A 72 21.96 13.05 9.92
CA TRP A 72 21.11 12.50 8.88
C TRP A 72 19.78 13.25 8.74
N ALA A 73 19.17 13.68 9.84
CA ALA A 73 17.86 14.32 9.79
C ALA A 73 17.90 15.78 9.31
N ASP A 74 18.92 16.54 9.72
CA ASP A 74 19.03 17.99 9.52
C ASP A 74 19.88 18.34 8.28
N HIS A 75 20.92 17.57 7.97
CA HIS A 75 21.90 17.90 6.92
C HIS A 75 21.82 17.02 5.67
N SER A 76 20.81 16.15 5.57
CA SER A 76 20.64 15.27 4.41
C SER A 76 19.22 15.32 3.83
N SER A 77 19.07 14.76 2.63
CA SER A 77 17.77 14.58 1.98
C SER A 77 16.98 13.37 2.51
N ALA A 78 17.48 12.67 3.54
CA ALA A 78 16.88 11.45 4.06
C ALA A 78 15.44 11.64 4.55
N SER A 79 15.14 12.75 5.24
CA SER A 79 13.79 13.08 5.72
C SER A 79 12.79 13.24 4.57
N ILE A 80 13.22 13.90 3.49
CA ILE A 80 12.41 14.07 2.28
C ILE A 80 12.24 12.74 1.56
N LEU A 81 13.32 11.95 1.47
CA LEU A 81 13.30 10.65 0.83
C LEU A 81 12.35 9.66 1.54
N LEU A 82 12.39 9.62 2.87
CA LEU A 82 11.48 8.80 3.67
C LEU A 82 10.03 9.25 3.51
N SER A 83 9.77 10.56 3.48
CA SER A 83 8.44 11.11 3.18
C SER A 83 7.94 10.72 1.79
N ALA A 84 8.79 10.81 0.76
CA ALA A 84 8.46 10.37 -0.58
C ALA A 84 8.22 8.85 -0.63
N TYR A 85 8.97 8.07 0.14
CA TYR A 85 8.81 6.63 0.23
C TYR A 85 7.44 6.24 0.83
N PHE A 86 6.96 6.94 1.86
CA PHE A 86 5.62 6.71 2.41
C PHE A 86 4.50 6.88 1.36
N VAL A 87 4.63 7.86 0.47
CA VAL A 87 3.69 8.03 -0.66
C VAL A 87 3.85 6.91 -1.69
N TYR A 88 5.09 6.54 -2.00
CA TYR A 88 5.42 5.47 -2.93
C TYR A 88 4.88 4.09 -2.49
N LEU A 89 4.74 3.83 -1.18
CA LEU A 89 4.14 2.59 -0.67
C LEU A 89 2.74 2.31 -1.24
N VAL A 90 1.97 3.33 -1.60
CA VAL A 90 0.66 3.14 -2.24
C VAL A 90 0.83 2.44 -3.59
N ALA A 91 1.69 2.96 -4.47
CA ALA A 91 1.98 2.36 -5.77
C ALA A 91 2.57 0.95 -5.63
N MET A 92 3.49 0.77 -4.66
CA MET A 92 4.10 -0.52 -4.35
C MET A 92 3.06 -1.57 -3.96
N SER A 93 2.11 -1.21 -3.08
CA SER A 93 1.08 -2.14 -2.63
C SER A 93 0.09 -2.56 -3.72
N VAL A 94 -0.29 -1.64 -4.60
CA VAL A 94 -1.14 -1.96 -5.75
C VAL A 94 -0.39 -2.87 -6.71
N ASN A 95 0.89 -2.59 -6.98
CA ASN A 95 1.73 -3.40 -7.84
C ASN A 95 1.87 -4.84 -7.33
N GLY A 96 2.18 -5.02 -6.05
CA GLY A 96 2.30 -6.34 -5.43
C GLY A 96 1.05 -7.20 -5.60
N ILE A 97 -0.13 -6.67 -5.26
CA ILE A 97 -1.40 -7.42 -5.37
C ILE A 97 -1.74 -7.74 -6.84
N CYS A 98 -1.54 -6.79 -7.75
CA CYS A 98 -1.80 -6.98 -9.18
C CYS A 98 -0.90 -8.07 -9.78
N GLU A 99 0.39 -8.08 -9.44
CA GLU A 99 1.33 -9.07 -9.96
C GLU A 99 1.16 -10.44 -9.34
N ALA A 100 0.94 -10.53 -8.03
CA ALA A 100 0.63 -11.79 -7.38
C ALA A 100 -0.62 -12.44 -8.01
N THR A 101 -1.64 -11.64 -8.32
CA THR A 101 -2.85 -12.12 -8.98
C THR A 101 -2.60 -12.49 -10.44
N PHE A 102 -1.87 -11.65 -11.19
CA PHE A 102 -1.51 -11.93 -12.57
C PHE A 102 -0.71 -13.23 -12.68
N ASN A 103 0.39 -13.35 -11.94
CA ASN A 103 1.27 -14.51 -11.98
C ASN A 103 0.59 -15.77 -11.44
N GLY A 104 -0.31 -15.63 -10.46
CA GLY A 104 -1.06 -16.75 -9.91
C GLY A 104 -2.16 -17.23 -10.84
N THR A 105 -2.80 -16.35 -11.62
CA THR A 105 -3.94 -16.72 -12.48
C THR A 105 -3.57 -17.00 -13.93
N LEU A 106 -2.62 -16.27 -14.49
CA LEU A 106 -2.24 -16.31 -15.89
C LEU A 106 -0.90 -17.04 -16.03
N GLY A 107 -0.97 -18.33 -16.36
CA GLY A 107 0.20 -19.20 -16.50
C GLY A 107 0.89 -19.15 -17.88
N GLY A 108 2.07 -19.74 -17.94
CA GLY A 108 2.75 -20.13 -19.19
C GLY A 108 3.16 -18.95 -20.10
N PRO A 109 2.57 -18.79 -21.31
CA PRO A 109 3.01 -17.78 -22.27
C PRO A 109 2.86 -16.32 -21.79
N GLU A 110 1.79 -16.01 -21.04
CA GLU A 110 1.55 -14.66 -20.53
C GLU A 110 2.56 -14.26 -19.45
N PHE A 111 2.95 -15.20 -18.58
CA PHE A 111 4.02 -15.01 -17.61
C PHE A 111 5.36 -14.69 -18.30
N GLN A 112 5.72 -15.42 -19.35
CA GLN A 112 6.96 -15.15 -20.11
C GLN A 112 6.92 -13.81 -20.85
N ARG A 113 5.77 -13.45 -21.45
CA ARG A 113 5.56 -12.14 -22.09
C ARG A 113 5.71 -11.01 -21.08
N TYR A 114 5.12 -11.19 -19.90
CA TYR A 114 5.22 -10.23 -18.81
C TYR A 114 6.65 -10.08 -18.28
N GLY A 115 7.39 -11.19 -18.16
CA GLY A 115 8.82 -11.15 -17.80
C GLY A 115 9.65 -10.34 -18.79
N LYS A 116 9.47 -10.56 -20.10
CA LYS A 116 10.15 -9.77 -21.15
C LYS A 116 9.75 -8.29 -21.11
N PHE A 117 8.46 -8.00 -20.91
CA PHE A 117 7.95 -6.65 -20.78
C PHE A 117 8.58 -5.91 -19.59
N THR A 118 8.60 -6.55 -18.42
CA THR A 118 9.18 -5.98 -17.19
C THR A 118 10.69 -5.79 -17.31
N LEU A 119 11.39 -6.68 -18.00
CA LEU A 119 12.81 -6.53 -18.29
C LEU A 119 13.08 -5.30 -19.16
N LEU A 120 12.34 -5.13 -20.26
CA LEU A 120 12.46 -3.95 -21.11
C LEU A 120 12.14 -2.67 -20.34
N LEU A 121 11.08 -2.70 -19.52
CA LEU A 121 10.67 -1.57 -18.71
C LEU A 121 11.72 -1.22 -17.65
N SER A 122 12.48 -2.20 -17.15
CA SER A 122 13.60 -1.97 -16.21
C SER A 122 14.75 -1.19 -16.87
N LEU A 123 15.02 -1.41 -18.15
CA LEU A 123 15.99 -0.62 -18.91
C LEU A 123 15.53 0.83 -19.08
N VAL A 124 14.23 1.02 -19.38
CA VAL A 124 13.62 2.37 -19.45
C VAL A 124 13.68 3.05 -18.08
N TYR A 125 13.35 2.32 -17.01
CA TYR A 125 13.45 2.78 -15.63
C TYR A 125 14.85 3.26 -15.28
N LEU A 126 15.91 2.56 -15.70
CA LEU A 126 17.29 2.96 -15.42
C LEU A 126 17.62 4.31 -16.06
N SER A 127 17.29 4.47 -17.34
CA SER A 127 17.48 5.73 -18.08
C SER A 127 16.67 6.87 -17.47
N LEU A 128 15.41 6.61 -17.14
CA LEU A 128 14.50 7.58 -16.53
C LEU A 128 14.95 7.97 -15.12
N SER A 129 15.46 7.01 -14.35
CA SER A 129 16.05 7.23 -13.02
C SER A 129 17.27 8.14 -13.09
N ALA A 130 18.18 7.90 -14.03
CA ALA A 130 19.34 8.76 -14.25
C ALA A 130 18.92 10.18 -14.65
N PHE A 131 17.90 10.32 -15.51
CA PHE A 131 17.37 11.62 -15.91
C PHE A 131 16.71 12.35 -14.74
N LEU A 132 15.73 11.76 -14.06
CA LEU A 132 14.99 12.38 -12.97
C LEU A 132 15.89 12.69 -11.77
N SER A 133 16.89 11.85 -11.48
CA SER A 133 17.79 12.09 -10.35
C SER A 133 18.66 13.33 -10.53
N ARG A 134 18.90 13.78 -11.77
CA ARG A 134 19.60 15.05 -12.03
C ARG A 134 18.76 16.26 -11.62
N TRP A 135 17.43 16.16 -11.68
CA TRP A 135 16.51 17.26 -11.40
C TRP A 135 15.94 17.22 -9.98
N LEU A 136 15.62 16.03 -9.48
CA LEU A 136 14.93 15.80 -8.21
C LEU A 136 15.84 15.16 -7.13
N GLY A 137 17.12 14.97 -7.42
CA GLY A 137 18.04 14.25 -6.54
C GLY A 137 17.57 12.81 -6.28
N PRO A 138 17.80 12.25 -5.08
CA PRO A 138 17.39 10.88 -4.72
C PRO A 138 15.88 10.61 -4.86
N VAL A 139 15.03 11.64 -4.74
CA VAL A 139 13.58 11.50 -4.93
C VAL A 139 13.24 11.10 -6.37
N GLY A 140 14.08 11.49 -7.34
CA GLY A 140 13.93 11.10 -8.74
C GLY A 140 13.92 9.59 -8.96
N LEU A 141 14.68 8.83 -8.16
CA LEU A 141 14.69 7.37 -8.18
C LEU A 141 13.34 6.78 -7.76
N ILE A 142 12.73 7.34 -6.70
CA ILE A 142 11.41 6.93 -6.21
C ILE A 142 10.34 7.22 -7.25
N VAL A 143 10.36 8.41 -7.84
CA VAL A 143 9.40 8.81 -8.88
C VAL A 143 9.52 7.92 -10.11
N ALA A 144 10.73 7.67 -10.60
CA ALA A 144 10.97 6.77 -11.73
C ALA A 144 10.41 5.37 -11.45
N ASN A 145 10.60 4.85 -10.23
CA ASN A 145 10.11 3.54 -9.86
C ASN A 145 8.58 3.52 -9.71
N ALA A 146 7.97 4.60 -9.21
CA ALA A 146 6.52 4.72 -9.13
C ALA A 146 5.88 4.68 -10.53
N LEU A 147 6.47 5.40 -11.50
CA LEU A 147 6.02 5.37 -12.91
C LEU A 147 6.15 3.96 -13.52
N ASN A 148 7.28 3.30 -13.28
CA ASN A 148 7.51 1.91 -13.67
C ASN A 148 6.42 0.97 -13.12
N MET A 149 6.08 1.11 -11.83
CA MET A 149 5.02 0.33 -11.18
C MET A 149 3.62 0.64 -11.72
N ILE A 150 3.31 1.90 -12.03
CA ILE A 150 2.00 2.28 -12.61
C ILE A 150 1.80 1.61 -13.97
N ILE A 151 2.83 1.56 -14.80
CA ILE A 151 2.79 0.90 -16.10
C ILE A 151 2.58 -0.62 -15.93
N ARG A 152 3.31 -1.25 -14.99
CA ARG A 152 3.16 -2.68 -14.64
C ARG A 152 1.77 -3.02 -14.16
N VAL A 153 1.24 -2.24 -13.21
CA VAL A 153 -0.15 -2.37 -12.71
C VAL A 153 -1.15 -2.29 -13.87
N SER A 154 -0.99 -1.32 -14.76
CA SER A 154 -1.87 -1.12 -15.91
C SER A 154 -1.86 -2.33 -16.85
N TYR A 155 -0.69 -2.92 -17.09
CA TYR A 155 -0.55 -4.15 -17.89
C TYR A 155 -1.27 -5.33 -17.22
N CYS A 156 -0.99 -5.59 -15.94
CA CYS A 156 -1.61 -6.70 -15.19
C CYS A 156 -3.13 -6.57 -15.14
N LEU A 157 -3.65 -5.39 -14.79
CA LEU A 157 -5.09 -5.13 -14.74
C LEU A 157 -5.77 -5.33 -16.09
N ARG A 158 -5.14 -4.90 -17.19
CA ARG A 158 -5.67 -5.06 -18.54
C ARG A 158 -5.79 -6.54 -18.91
N GLN A 159 -4.77 -7.35 -18.60
CA GLN A 159 -4.81 -8.78 -18.93
C GLN A 159 -5.78 -9.54 -18.03
N LEU A 160 -5.76 -9.27 -16.72
CA LEU A 160 -6.72 -9.87 -15.77
C LEU A 160 -8.17 -9.54 -16.13
N SER A 161 -8.42 -8.33 -16.62
CA SER A 161 -9.76 -7.93 -17.07
C SER A 161 -10.19 -8.66 -18.33
N ARG A 162 -9.31 -8.81 -19.32
CA ARG A 162 -9.58 -9.59 -20.54
C ARG A 162 -9.88 -11.05 -20.26
N SER A 163 -9.18 -11.64 -19.29
CA SER A 163 -9.38 -13.04 -18.89
C SER A 163 -10.56 -13.24 -17.93
N GLY A 164 -11.27 -12.16 -17.57
CA GLY A 164 -12.45 -12.24 -16.69
C GLY A 164 -12.13 -12.45 -15.21
N PHE A 165 -10.87 -12.32 -14.78
CA PHE A 165 -10.47 -12.45 -13.37
C PHE A 165 -10.61 -11.15 -12.57
N VAL A 166 -10.69 -10.01 -13.24
CA VAL A 166 -10.91 -8.68 -12.61
C VAL A 166 -11.95 -7.91 -13.41
N ASP A 167 -12.78 -7.12 -12.72
CA ASP A 167 -13.73 -6.22 -13.35
C ASP A 167 -13.36 -4.77 -13.05
N LEU A 168 -12.84 -4.07 -14.07
CA LEU A 168 -12.41 -2.68 -13.97
C LEU A 168 -13.59 -1.69 -13.91
N THR A 169 -14.82 -2.12 -14.18
CA THR A 169 -15.99 -1.23 -14.12
C THR A 169 -16.49 -1.04 -12.69
N ASN A 170 -16.20 -2.01 -11.80
CA ASN A 170 -16.68 -2.05 -10.42
C ASN A 170 -15.65 -1.56 -9.37
N PHE A 171 -14.70 -0.71 -9.75
CA PHE A 171 -13.71 -0.12 -8.81
C PHE A 171 -14.35 0.68 -7.66
N SER A 172 -15.62 1.07 -7.76
CA SER A 172 -16.35 1.76 -6.70
C SER A 172 -16.36 1.00 -5.37
N GLN A 173 -16.25 -0.33 -5.39
CA GLN A 173 -16.21 -1.18 -4.19
C GLN A 173 -14.84 -1.20 -3.50
N ILE A 174 -13.77 -0.91 -4.25
CA ILE A 174 -12.37 -0.92 -3.80
C ILE A 174 -11.97 0.45 -3.24
N ARG A 175 -12.57 1.54 -3.75
CA ARG A 175 -12.23 2.91 -3.33
C ARG A 175 -12.54 3.13 -1.83
N PRO A 176 -11.62 3.78 -1.08
CA PRO A 176 -11.90 4.17 0.30
C PRO A 176 -13.11 5.11 0.34
N LYS A 177 -13.92 4.99 1.39
CA LYS A 177 -15.09 5.84 1.59
C LYS A 177 -14.63 7.28 1.82
N LYS A 178 -15.47 8.25 1.41
CA LYS A 178 -15.19 9.69 1.54
C LYS A 178 -14.87 10.08 3.00
N TRP A 179 -15.57 9.48 3.97
CA TRP A 179 -15.33 9.70 5.40
C TRP A 179 -13.96 9.21 5.86
N SER A 180 -13.54 8.01 5.44
CA SER A 180 -12.20 7.50 5.72
C SER A 180 -11.13 8.43 5.16
N LEU A 181 -11.31 8.93 3.93
CA LEU A 181 -10.38 9.90 3.34
C LEU A 181 -10.39 11.23 4.11
N ALA A 182 -11.54 11.72 4.54
CA ALA A 182 -11.64 12.94 5.35
C ALA A 182 -10.88 12.81 6.69
N THR A 183 -10.98 11.66 7.36
CA THR A 183 -10.21 11.41 8.59
C THR A 183 -8.70 11.38 8.35
N LEU A 184 -8.24 10.83 7.21
CA LEU A 184 -6.82 10.85 6.83
C LEU A 184 -6.32 12.25 6.52
N ILE A 185 -7.10 13.04 5.77
CA ILE A 185 -6.75 14.44 5.46
C ILE A 185 -6.64 15.25 6.76
N MET A 186 -7.63 15.12 7.65
CA MET A 186 -7.62 15.82 8.92
C MET A 186 -6.44 15.39 9.80
N GLY A 187 -6.21 14.08 9.94
CA GLY A 187 -5.09 13.55 10.71
C GLY A 187 -3.73 13.97 10.14
N SER A 188 -3.60 14.02 8.81
CA SER A 188 -2.39 14.50 8.13
C SER A 188 -2.15 15.99 8.39
N LEU A 189 -3.19 16.83 8.34
CA LEU A 189 -3.09 18.25 8.64
C LEU A 189 -2.66 18.46 10.11
N MET A 190 -3.30 17.77 11.06
CA MET A 190 -2.95 17.88 12.48
C MET A 190 -1.53 17.35 12.77
N SER A 191 -1.15 16.25 12.13
CA SER A 191 0.21 15.68 12.24
C SER A 191 1.25 16.63 11.64
N SER A 192 0.93 17.31 10.54
CA SER A 192 1.83 18.28 9.91
C SER A 192 2.05 19.51 10.78
N VAL A 193 0.98 20.03 11.40
CA VAL A 193 1.07 21.17 12.33
C VAL A 193 1.88 20.81 13.57
N SER A 194 1.57 19.68 14.22
CA SER A 194 2.31 19.22 15.40
C SER A 194 3.77 18.87 15.07
N GLY A 195 4.02 18.23 13.94
CA GLY A 195 5.36 17.87 13.46
C GLY A 195 6.20 19.10 13.15
N HIS A 196 5.64 20.14 12.53
CA HIS A 196 6.35 21.40 12.30
C HIS A 196 6.71 22.10 13.62
N LYS A 197 5.79 22.15 14.59
CA LYS A 197 6.06 22.74 15.91
C LYS A 197 7.18 21.98 16.64
N LEU A 198 7.17 20.65 16.57
CA LEU A 198 8.22 19.82 17.13
C LEU A 198 9.55 20.02 16.40
N ALA A 199 9.55 20.10 15.07
CA ALA A 199 10.76 20.34 14.28
C ALA A 199 11.42 21.67 14.66
N VAL A 200 10.63 22.76 14.76
CA VAL A 200 11.11 24.06 15.24
C VAL A 200 11.65 23.97 16.66
N ALA A 201 10.97 23.24 17.55
CA ALA A 201 11.44 23.04 18.92
C ALA A 201 12.76 22.27 18.97
N LEU A 202 12.99 21.32 18.07
CA LEU A 202 14.20 20.48 18.01
C LEU A 202 15.40 21.19 17.36
N THR A 203 15.18 22.11 16.42
CA THR A 203 16.25 22.83 15.72
C THR A 203 16.64 24.14 16.39
N SER A 204 15.76 24.75 17.19
CA SER A 204 16.08 25.98 17.90
C SER A 204 17.08 25.75 19.04
N SER A 205 18.16 26.54 19.08
CA SER A 205 19.17 26.48 20.14
C SER A 205 18.70 26.98 21.50
N TYR A 206 17.58 27.70 21.56
CA TYR A 206 17.07 28.37 22.76
C TYR A 206 15.94 27.61 23.47
N THR A 207 15.45 26.51 22.89
CA THR A 207 14.32 25.76 23.44
C THR A 207 14.78 24.77 24.52
N SER A 208 14.09 24.79 25.67
CA SER A 208 14.34 23.84 26.75
C SER A 208 14.00 22.40 26.33
N LEU A 209 14.76 21.43 26.87
CA LEU A 209 14.48 20.00 26.70
C LEU A 209 13.05 19.62 27.11
N LYS A 210 12.50 20.26 28.15
CA LYS A 210 11.10 20.04 28.58
C LYS A 210 10.12 20.39 27.46
N THR A 211 10.36 21.49 26.75
CA THR A 211 9.52 21.94 25.63
C THR A 211 9.61 20.99 24.44
N GLN A 212 10.82 20.49 24.14
CA GLN A 212 11.03 19.49 23.08
C GLN A 212 10.26 18.20 23.38
N LEU A 213 10.35 17.69 24.61
CA LEU A 213 9.62 16.49 25.04
C LEU A 213 8.10 16.71 25.02
N CYS A 214 7.61 17.87 25.45
CA CYS A 214 6.19 18.21 25.43
C CYS A 214 5.62 18.17 24.00
N TRP A 215 6.27 18.83 23.05
CA TRP A 215 5.87 18.76 21.64
C TRP A 215 6.03 17.35 21.06
N GLY A 216 7.02 16.59 21.51
CA GLY A 216 7.20 15.17 21.17
C GLY A 216 5.99 14.32 21.56
N VAL A 217 5.55 14.43 22.81
CA VAL A 217 4.36 13.73 23.32
C VAL A 217 3.11 14.17 22.56
N ILE A 218 2.92 15.47 22.34
CA ILE A 218 1.78 15.99 21.56
C ILE A 218 1.77 15.37 20.15
N HIS A 219 2.90 15.35 19.46
CA HIS A 219 2.99 14.80 18.11
C HIS A 219 2.67 13.30 18.08
N LEU A 220 3.17 12.53 19.05
CA LEU A 220 2.83 11.10 19.18
C LEU A 220 1.35 10.88 19.46
N LEU A 221 0.74 11.68 20.34
CA LEU A 221 -0.69 11.58 20.66
C LEU A 221 -1.56 11.93 19.46
N VAL A 222 -1.23 12.98 18.70
CA VAL A 222 -1.94 13.34 17.48
C VAL A 222 -1.92 12.19 16.47
N GLY A 223 -0.77 11.54 16.29
CA GLY A 223 -0.63 10.37 15.42
C GLY A 223 -1.45 9.18 15.90
N GLY A 224 -1.29 8.81 17.17
CA GLY A 224 -2.04 7.71 17.79
C GLY A 224 -3.55 7.89 17.67
N CYS A 225 -4.05 9.07 18.04
CA CYS A 225 -5.46 9.41 17.90
C CYS A 225 -5.93 9.36 16.43
N SER A 226 -5.13 9.86 15.48
CA SER A 226 -5.47 9.83 14.05
C SER A 226 -5.62 8.39 13.53
N VAL A 227 -4.70 7.50 13.92
CA VAL A 227 -4.76 6.07 13.57
C VAL A 227 -6.01 5.40 14.15
N ILE A 228 -6.30 5.65 15.43
CA ILE A 228 -7.47 5.09 16.11
C ILE A 228 -8.77 5.58 15.46
N ILE A 229 -8.88 6.89 15.21
CA ILE A 229 -10.05 7.49 14.56
C ILE A 229 -10.25 6.91 13.15
N TYR A 230 -9.17 6.76 12.38
CA TYR A 230 -9.23 6.14 11.05
C TYR A 230 -9.68 4.67 11.11
N ALA A 231 -9.15 3.89 12.05
CA ALA A 231 -9.54 2.49 12.25
C ALA A 231 -11.02 2.36 12.64
N ILE A 232 -11.50 3.19 13.57
CA ILE A 232 -12.92 3.26 13.96
C ILE A 232 -13.77 3.67 12.75
N CYS A 233 -13.33 4.66 11.97
CA CYS A 233 -14.04 5.11 10.78
C CYS A 233 -14.18 3.98 9.75
N ILE A 234 -13.13 3.22 9.47
CA ILE A 234 -13.22 2.04 8.60
C ILE A 234 -14.18 1.01 9.18
N TRP A 235 -14.08 0.74 10.49
CA TRP A 235 -14.93 -0.24 11.16
C TRP A 235 -16.43 0.08 11.05
N VAL A 236 -16.79 1.37 11.20
CA VAL A 236 -18.18 1.84 11.12
C VAL A 236 -18.65 1.97 9.67
N THR A 237 -17.83 2.53 8.77
CA THR A 237 -18.26 2.83 7.40
C THR A 237 -18.14 1.65 6.42
N ASP A 238 -17.37 0.63 6.78
CA ASP A 238 -17.07 -0.52 5.93
C ASP A 238 -17.15 -1.85 6.70
N SER A 239 -18.23 -2.00 7.48
CA SER A 239 -18.48 -3.19 8.32
C SER A 239 -18.42 -4.49 7.53
N LYS A 240 -18.94 -4.51 6.29
CA LYS A 240 -18.87 -5.66 5.38
C LYS A 240 -17.43 -6.04 5.02
N PHE A 241 -16.60 -5.05 4.69
CA PHE A 241 -15.18 -5.30 4.41
C PHE A 241 -14.47 -5.87 5.64
N VAL A 242 -14.73 -5.31 6.83
CA VAL A 242 -14.14 -5.84 8.07
C VAL A 242 -14.60 -7.26 8.36
N GLU A 243 -15.87 -7.57 8.12
CA GLU A 243 -16.39 -8.93 8.29
C GLU A 243 -15.75 -9.91 7.30
N ASP A 244 -15.60 -9.52 6.03
CA ASP A 244 -14.96 -10.34 5.00
C ASP A 244 -13.48 -10.61 5.34
N VAL A 245 -12.73 -9.61 5.81
CA VAL A 245 -11.35 -9.79 6.28
C VAL A 245 -11.32 -10.71 7.51
N ARG A 246 -12.21 -10.51 8.48
CA ARG A 246 -12.30 -11.35 9.68
C ARG A 246 -12.56 -12.82 9.32
N ARG A 247 -13.44 -13.10 8.37
CA ARG A 247 -13.74 -14.46 7.90
C ARG A 247 -12.53 -15.16 7.29
N ILE A 248 -11.62 -14.41 6.65
CA ILE A 248 -10.39 -14.96 6.06
C ILE A 248 -9.33 -15.22 7.14
N VAL A 249 -9.18 -14.28 8.10
CA VAL A 249 -8.15 -14.36 9.15
C VAL A 249 -8.52 -15.35 10.26
N SER A 250 -9.79 -15.47 10.61
CA SER A 250 -10.30 -16.49 11.53
C SER A 250 -11.08 -17.54 10.74
N PRO A 251 -10.41 -18.47 10.03
CA PRO A 251 -11.11 -19.64 9.52
C PRO A 251 -11.65 -20.35 10.75
N ARG A 252 -12.98 -20.35 10.93
CA ARG A 252 -13.62 -21.16 11.97
C ARG A 252 -13.01 -22.55 11.85
N THR A 253 -12.35 -23.01 12.90
CA THR A 253 -12.05 -24.42 13.09
C THR A 253 -13.39 -25.14 12.92
N ARG A 254 -13.63 -25.69 11.73
CA ARG A 254 -14.67 -26.70 11.56
C ARG A 254 -14.13 -27.89 12.32
N SER A 255 -14.44 -27.95 13.62
CA SER A 255 -14.39 -29.19 14.37
C SER A 255 -15.27 -30.17 13.61
N SER A 256 -14.62 -31.11 12.95
CA SER A 256 -15.19 -32.40 12.62
C SER A 256 -15.63 -33.07 13.91
N SER A 257 -16.86 -32.80 14.35
CA SER A 257 -17.61 -33.76 15.17
C SER A 257 -18.39 -34.63 14.19
N GLY A 258 -17.66 -35.56 13.57
CA GLY A 258 -18.24 -36.78 13.06
C GLY A 258 -18.32 -37.76 14.22
N SER A 259 -19.54 -38.01 14.68
CA SER A 259 -19.99 -39.25 15.33
C SER A 259 -21.51 -39.20 15.36
#